data_AF-A0AAD9TPP9-F1
#
_entry.id   AF-A0AAD9TPP9-F1
#
_cell.length_a   1.000
_cell.length_b   1.000
_cell.length_c   1.000
_cell.angle_alpha   90.00
_cell.angle_beta   90.00
_cell.angle_gamma   90.00
#
_symmetry.space_group_name_H-M   'P 1'
#
loop_
_entity.id
_entity.type
_entity.pdbx_description
1 polymer ?
#
loop_
_entity_poly.entity_id
_entity_poly.type
_entity_poly.pdbx_seq_one_letter_code
_entity_poly.pdbx_strand_id
1 'polypeptide(L)' 'MNCDEIGVIILDDGMQHWSLWHDLEIVMVNGLMPWGDSQLLPLGPLREPLTTLKKADAAVIHNADLVITN' A
#
# COMPACT_ATOMS: atom_id res chain seq x y z
N MET A 1 -22.06 -17.16 8.67
CA MET A 1 -21.89 -17.02 7.21
C MET A 1 -21.33 -18.33 6.71
N ASN A 2 -21.94 -18.94 5.70
CA ASN A 2 -21.35 -20.15 5.14
C ASN A 2 -20.08 -19.75 4.39
N CYS A 3 -18.97 -20.43 4.63
CA CYS A 3 -17.68 -20.06 4.05
C CYS A 3 -17.68 -20.22 2.51
N ASP A 4 -18.58 -21.06 2.00
CA ASP A 4 -18.71 -21.38 0.58
C ASP A 4 -19.27 -20.24 -0.29
N GLU A 5 -19.74 -19.13 0.31
CA GLU A 5 -20.29 -17.98 -0.42
C GLU A 5 -19.29 -16.81 -0.57
N ILE A 6 -18.17 -16.82 0.15
CA ILE A 6 -17.18 -15.72 0.11
C ILE A 6 -16.02 -16.10 -0.80
N GLY A 7 -15.97 -15.49 -1.97
CA GLY A 7 -14.89 -15.75 -2.94
C GLY A 7 -13.60 -14.96 -2.70
N VAL A 8 -13.66 -13.82 -2.01
CA VAL A 8 -12.50 -12.95 -1.75
C VAL A 8 -12.73 -12.05 -0.53
N ILE A 9 -11.65 -11.73 0.16
CA ILE A 9 -11.60 -10.75 1.25
C ILE A 9 -10.70 -9.60 0.79
N ILE A 10 -11.16 -8.36 0.99
CA ILE A 10 -10.36 -7.16 0.73
C ILE A 10 -10.06 -6.50 2.06
N LEU A 11 -8.78 -6.24 2.32
CA LEU A 11 -8.32 -5.52 3.50
C LEU A 11 -8.01 -4.08 3.12
N ASP A 12 -8.85 -3.16 3.57
CA ASP A 12 -8.54 -1.74 3.47
C ASP A 12 -7.42 -1.40 4.47
N ASP A 13 -6.32 -0.83 3.98
CA ASP A 13 -5.09 -0.54 4.74
C ASP A 13 -4.43 -1.76 5.45
N GLY A 14 -4.56 -2.95 4.83
CA GLY A 14 -4.13 -4.23 5.43
C GLY A 14 -2.62 -4.52 5.39
N MET A 15 -1.82 -3.75 4.64
CA MET A 15 -0.42 -4.10 4.34
C MET A 15 0.48 -4.19 5.59
N GLN A 16 0.11 -3.49 6.67
CA GLN A 16 0.84 -3.49 7.94
C GLN A 16 0.37 -4.61 8.89
N HIS A 17 -0.68 -5.34 8.53
CA HIS A 17 -1.27 -6.41 9.34
C HIS A 17 -0.54 -7.74 9.09
N TRP A 18 0.73 -7.82 9.50
CA TRP A 18 1.62 -8.94 9.18
C TRP A 18 1.21 -10.30 9.77
N SER A 19 0.28 -10.32 10.74
CA SER A 19 -0.22 -11.57 11.34
C SER A 19 -1.17 -12.33 10.43
N LEU A 20 -1.72 -11.68 9.40
CA LEU A 20 -2.57 -12.32 8.40
C LEU A 20 -1.77 -12.59 7.14
N TRP A 21 -1.95 -13.78 6.59
CA TRP A 21 -1.39 -14.14 5.30
C TRP A 21 -2.22 -13.51 4.18
N HIS A 22 -1.53 -12.92 3.20
CA HIS A 22 -2.15 -12.34 2.01
C HIS A 22 -1.75 -13.17 0.78
N ASP A 23 -2.72 -13.56 -0.04
CA ASP A 23 -2.45 -14.19 -1.34
C ASP A 23 -1.99 -13.17 -2.40
N LEU A 24 -2.33 -11.90 -2.20
CA LEU A 24 -1.96 -10.78 -3.06
C LEU A 24 -1.83 -9.50 -2.22
N GLU A 25 -0.67 -8.85 -2.25
CA GLU A 25 -0.45 -7.53 -1.66
C GLU A 25 -0.37 -6.43 -2.73
N ILE A 26 -1.22 -5.41 -2.58
CA ILE A 26 -1.23 -4.22 -3.45
C ILE A 26 -0.86 -3.00 -2.62
N VAL A 27 0.25 -2.34 -2.97
CA VAL A 27 0.65 -1.08 -2.33
C VAL A 27 0.08 0.13 -3.08
N MET A 28 -0.51 1.05 -2.33
CA MET A 28 -0.97 2.34 -2.84
C MET A 28 0.17 3.37 -2.71
N VAL A 29 0.51 4.03 -3.82
CA VAL A 29 1.57 5.05 -3.86
C VAL A 29 0.98 6.37 -4.35
N ASN A 30 1.23 7.46 -3.62
CA ASN A 30 0.81 8.79 -4.05
C ASN A 30 1.75 9.34 -5.12
N GLY A 31 1.24 9.56 -6.33
CA GLY A 31 2.03 10.06 -7.46
C GLY A 31 2.66 11.44 -7.24
N LEU A 32 2.06 12.28 -6.40
CA LEU A 32 2.58 13.62 -6.10
C LEU A 32 3.74 13.62 -5.10
N MET A 33 3.77 12.64 -4.21
CA MET A 33 4.77 12.54 -3.15
C MET A 33 4.99 11.06 -2.79
N PRO A 34 5.66 10.28 -3.66
CA PRO A 34 5.75 8.83 -3.48
C PRO A 34 6.39 8.43 -2.15
N TRP A 35 7.46 9.12 -1.75
CA TRP A 35 8.27 8.75 -0.58
C TRP A 35 8.42 9.87 0.47
N GLY A 36 7.85 11.04 0.19
CA GLY A 36 8.11 12.24 0.97
C GLY A 36 9.58 12.55 1.15
N ASP A 37 10.03 12.72 2.39
CA ASP A 37 11.42 12.92 2.78
C ASP A 37 12.15 11.60 3.11
N SER A 38 11.54 10.46 2.81
CA SER A 38 12.02 9.11 3.11
C SER A 38 12.22 8.81 4.61
N GLN A 39 11.69 9.64 5.50
CA GLN A 39 11.73 9.40 6.94
C GLN A 39 10.47 8.65 7.41
N LEU A 40 10.67 7.80 8.42
CA LEU A 40 9.57 7.14 9.11
C LEU A 40 8.86 8.12 10.04
N LEU A 41 7.60 7.82 10.36
CA LEU A 41 6.90 8.48 11.45
C LEU A 41 7.72 8.44 12.76
N PRO A 42 7.77 9.54 13.53
CA PRO A 42 7.07 10.80 13.32
C PRO A 42 7.82 11.83 12.44
N LEU A 43 9.04 11.53 12.00
CA LEU A 43 9.90 12.48 11.29
C LEU A 43 9.50 12.69 9.83
N GLY A 44 8.86 11.68 9.22
CA GLY A 44 8.33 11.75 7.86
C GLY A 44 7.06 10.91 7.69
N PRO A 45 6.49 10.85 6.47
CA PRO A 45 5.18 10.27 6.23
C PRO A 45 5.18 8.74 6.13
N LEU A 46 6.35 8.09 6.03
CA LEU A 46 6.42 6.65 5.84
C LEU A 46 6.03 5.92 7.13
N ARG A 47 5.08 4.97 7.03
CA ARG A 47 4.72 4.10 8.16
C ARG A 47 5.67 2.91 8.33
N GLU A 48 6.32 2.52 7.25
CA GLU A 48 7.28 1.42 7.19
C GLU A 48 8.47 1.79 6.28
N PRO A 49 9.64 1.15 6.46
CA PRO A 49 10.78 1.39 5.58
C PRO A 49 10.46 1.02 4.13
N LEU A 50 11.05 1.72 3.15
CA LEU A 50 10.86 1.42 1.72
C LEU A 50 11.26 -0.03 1.35
N THR A 51 12.09 -0.69 2.16
CA THR A 51 12.42 -2.10 1.98
C THR A 51 11.19 -3.02 2.08
N THR A 52 10.12 -2.61 2.76
CA THR A 52 8.86 -3.36 2.85
C THR A 52 8.15 -3.45 1.50
N LEU A 53 8.42 -2.54 0.55
CA LEU A 53 7.84 -2.62 -0.81
C LEU A 53 8.14 -3.94 -1.52
N LYS A 54 9.18 -4.68 -1.10
CA LYS A 54 9.48 -6.03 -1.61
C LYS A 54 8.39 -7.06 -1.33
N LYS A 55 7.46 -6.80 -0.40
CA LYS A 55 6.31 -7.65 -0.10
C LYS A 55 5.16 -7.47 -1.08
N ALA A 56 5.07 -6.30 -1.73
CA ALA A 56 3.99 -6.00 -2.63
C ALA A 56 4.15 -6.74 -3.96
N ASP A 57 3.06 -7.35 -4.43
CA ASP A 57 2.97 -7.98 -5.75
C ASP A 57 2.65 -6.96 -6.85
N ALA A 58 1.92 -5.90 -6.49
CA ALA A 58 1.58 -4.81 -7.39
C ALA A 58 1.61 -3.46 -6.68
N ALA A 59 1.88 -2.40 -7.45
CA ALA A 59 1.79 -1.02 -7.00
C ALA A 59 0.74 -0.26 -7.83
N VAL A 60 -0.11 0.49 -7.16
CA VAL A 60 -1.07 1.40 -7.79
C VAL A 60 -0.67 2.83 -7.46
N ILE A 61 -0.38 3.60 -8.51
CA ILE A 61 -0.07 5.02 -8.38
C ILE A 61 -1.38 5.81 -8.48
N HIS A 62 -1.82 6.43 -7.39
CA HIS A 62 -2.96 7.33 -7.38
C HIS A 62 -2.51 8.78 -7.59
N ASN A 63 -3.43 9.66 -8.00
CA ASN A 63 -3.13 11.05 -8.41
C ASN A 63 -2.15 11.15 -9.60
N ALA A 64 -2.09 10.12 -10.45
CA ALA A 64 -1.17 10.09 -11.58
C ALA A 64 -1.49 11.15 -12.66
N ASP A 65 -2.75 11.53 -12.80
CA ASP A 65 -3.24 12.60 -13.67
C ASP A 65 -2.68 13.98 -13.27
N LEU A 66 -2.43 14.19 -11.98
CA LEU A 66 -1.90 15.46 -11.44
C LEU A 66 -0.38 15.61 -11.64
N VAL A 67 0.33 14.52 -11.98
CA VAL A 67 1.80 14.53 -12.14
C VAL A 67 2.24 15.25 -13.43
N ILE A 68 1.38 15.31 -14.46
CA ILE A 68 1.73 15.83 -15.78
C ILE A 68 1.28 17.29 -15.97
N THR A 69 0.46 17.82 -15.07
CA THR A 69 0.08 19.25 -15.05
C THR A 69 1.18 20.11 -14.44
N ASN A 70 2.23 20.39 -15.23
CA ASN A 70 3.13 21.55 -15.05
C ASN A 70 2.95 22.51 -16.21
#